data_AF-A0A3N9V1I2-F1
#
_entry.id   AF-A0A3N9V1I2-F1
#
_cell.length_a   1.000
_cell.length_b   1.000
_cell.length_c   1.000
_cell.angle_alpha   90.00
_cell.angle_beta   90.00
_cell.angle_gamma   90.00
#
_symmetry.space_group_name_H-M   'P 1'
#
loop_
_entity.id
_entity.type
_entity.pdbx_description
1 polymer ?
#
loop_
_entity_poly.entity_id
_entity_poly.type
_entity_poly.pdbx_seq_one_letter_code
_entity_poly.pdbx_strand_id
1 'polypeptide(L)' 'MSLQTVLNPEHRRLGARMTDFGGWEMPLHYGSQIEEHHAVRRSCGIFDISHMQAADLSGADAKPFLRRMLANDVAKL' A
#
# COMPACT_ATOMS: atom_id res chain seq x y z
N MET A 1 2.14 -4.29 -20.20
CA MET A 1 1.12 -4.94 -19.35
C MET A 1 1.30 -4.39 -17.95
N SER A 2 0.22 -3.90 -17.33
CA SER A 2 0.27 -3.43 -15.94
C SER A 2 0.55 -4.59 -14.98
N LEU A 3 1.25 -4.31 -13.89
CA LEU A 3 1.55 -5.26 -12.82
C LEU A 3 0.28 -5.55 -12.01
N GLN A 4 0.23 -6.72 -11.37
CA GLN A 4 -0.91 -7.16 -10.56
C GLN A 4 -0.42 -7.62 -9.19
N THR A 5 -1.16 -7.26 -8.14
CA THR A 5 -0.92 -7.80 -6.80
C THR A 5 -1.44 -9.23 -6.69
N VAL A 6 -1.00 -9.96 -5.66
CA VAL A 6 -1.50 -11.31 -5.35
C VAL A 6 -3.02 -11.32 -5.08
N LEU A 7 -3.57 -10.19 -4.65
CA LEU A 7 -5.01 -10.02 -4.37
C LEU A 7 -5.82 -9.53 -5.58
N ASN A 8 -5.21 -9.30 -6.75
CA ASN A 8 -5.94 -8.82 -7.95
C ASN A 8 -7.14 -9.72 -8.34
N PRO A 9 -7.03 -11.07 -8.33
CA PRO A 9 -8.19 -11.93 -8.62
C PRO A 9 -9.35 -11.72 -7.63
N GLU A 10 -9.02 -11.49 -6.35
CA GLU A 10 -10.01 -11.26 -5.30
C GLU A 10 -10.69 -9.90 -5.45
N HIS A 11 -9.95 -8.85 -5.83
CA HIS A 11 -10.53 -7.54 -6.14
C HIS A 11 -11.59 -7.63 -7.23
N ARG A 12 -11.30 -8.36 -8.31
CA ARG A 12 -12.24 -8.60 -9.40
C ARG A 12 -13.46 -9.39 -8.94
N ARG A 13 -13.25 -10.43 -8.12
CA ARG A 13 -14.33 -11.25 -7.54
C ARG A 13 -15.28 -10.43 -6.68
N LEU A 14 -14.74 -9.45 -5.94
CA LEU A 14 -15.50 -8.52 -5.10
C LEU A 14 -16.14 -7.36 -5.88
N GLY A 15 -16.03 -7.34 -7.21
CA GLY A 15 -16.65 -6.31 -8.05
C GLY A 15 -15.94 -4.96 -8.00
N ALA A 16 -14.64 -4.93 -7.66
CA ALA A 16 -13.88 -3.71 -7.66
C ALA A 16 -13.82 -3.06 -9.04
N ARG A 17 -13.95 -1.73 -9.08
CA ARG A 17 -13.62 -0.93 -10.26
C ARG A 17 -12.11 -0.81 -10.37
N MET A 18 -11.50 -1.59 -11.27
CA MET A 18 -10.05 -1.57 -11.47
C MET A 18 -9.60 -0.34 -12.27
N THR A 19 -8.39 0.16 -11.98
CA THR A 19 -7.75 1.26 -12.70
C THR A 19 -6.23 1.05 -12.78
N ASP A 20 -5.58 1.75 -13.69
CA ASP A 20 -4.11 1.78 -13.76
C ASP A 20 -3.58 2.86 -12.81
N PHE A 21 -2.81 2.43 -11.81
CA PHE A 21 -2.21 3.28 -10.80
C PHE A 21 -0.71 3.03 -10.76
N GLY A 22 0.08 3.95 -11.33
CA GLY A 22 1.55 3.83 -11.35
C GLY A 22 2.05 2.56 -12.04
N GLY A 23 1.33 2.07 -13.05
CA GLY A 23 1.64 0.82 -13.75
C GLY A 23 1.14 -0.45 -13.06
N TRP A 24 0.38 -0.33 -11.96
CA TRP A 24 -0.29 -1.43 -11.28
C TRP A 24 -1.79 -1.39 -11.52
N GLU A 25 -2.40 -2.56 -11.71
CA GLU A 25 -3.85 -2.68 -11.79
C GLU A 25 -4.46 -2.82 -10.38
N MET A 26 -5.03 -1.71 -9.89
CA MET A 26 -5.48 -1.55 -8.51
C MET A 26 -6.99 -1.22 -8.43
N PRO A 27 -7.67 -1.59 -7.32
CA PRO A 27 -9.06 -1.22 -7.10
C PRO A 27 -9.18 0.28 -6.79
N LEU A 28 -10.00 1.01 -7.56
CA LEU A 28 -10.36 2.40 -7.28
C LEU A 28 -11.43 2.50 -6.19
N HIS A 29 -12.39 1.59 -6.22
CA HIS A 29 -13.43 1.39 -5.19
C HIS A 29 -14.16 0.05 -5.43
N TYR A 30 -14.84 -0.45 -4.42
CA TYR A 30 -15.71 -1.64 -4.43
C TYR A 30 -17.21 -1.30 -4.52
N GLY A 31 -17.54 0.00 -4.60
CA GLY A 31 -18.89 0.45 -4.95
C GLY A 31 -19.04 1.95 -4.80
N SER A 32 -18.70 2.48 -3.63
CA SER A 32 -18.75 3.91 -3.32
C SER A 32 -17.54 4.32 -2.48
N GLN A 33 -16.73 5.22 -3.01
CA GLN A 33 -15.59 5.80 -2.30
C GLN A 33 -16.00 6.50 -1.00
N ILE A 34 -17.21 7.11 -0.98
CA ILE A 34 -17.73 7.79 0.21
C ILE A 34 -18.09 6.79 1.31
N GLU A 35 -18.72 5.66 0.94
CA GLU A 35 -19.04 4.62 1.92
C GLU A 35 -17.78 3.92 2.45
N GLU A 36 -16.80 3.66 1.59
CA GLU A 36 -15.50 3.11 2.00
C GLU A 36 -14.75 4.08 2.94
N HIS A 37 -14.78 5.39 2.64
CA HIS A 37 -14.26 6.41 3.54
C HIS A 37 -15.00 6.42 4.89
N HIS A 38 -16.32 6.36 4.88
CA HIS A 38 -17.11 6.29 6.11
C HIS A 38 -16.85 5.02 6.91
N ALA A 39 -16.65 3.87 6.26
CA ALA A 39 -16.32 2.62 6.91
C ALA A 39 -15.02 2.75 7.72
N VAL A 40 -13.96 3.33 7.14
CA VAL A 40 -12.69 3.59 7.85
C VAL A 40 -12.87 4.58 8.99
N ARG A 41 -13.66 5.64 8.78
CA ARG A 41 -13.86 6.69 9.80
C ARG A 41 -14.72 6.26 10.98
N ARG A 42 -15.66 5.34 10.77
CA ARG A 42 -16.69 4.96 11.75
C ARG A 42 -16.50 3.54 12.29
N SER A 43 -15.69 2.72 11.63
CA SER A 43 -15.47 1.32 11.97
C SER A 43 -14.08 0.86 11.51
N CYS A 44 -13.99 0.03 10.46
CA CYS A 44 -12.76 -0.54 9.93
C CYS A 44 -12.78 -0.53 8.41
N GLY A 45 -11.61 -0.41 7.79
CA GLY A 45 -11.40 -0.66 6.37
C GLY A 45 -10.08 -1.39 6.13
N ILE A 46 -10.05 -2.20 5.07
CA ILE A 46 -8.89 -2.98 4.65
C ILE A 46 -8.46 -2.46 3.28
N PHE A 47 -7.14 -2.27 3.12
CA PHE A 47 -6.55 -1.77 1.88
C PHE A 47 -5.49 -2.74 1.39
N ASP A 48 -5.53 -3.08 0.10
CA ASP A 48 -4.41 -3.75 -0.55
C ASP A 48 -3.33 -2.73 -0.94
N ILE A 49 -2.26 -2.70 -0.16
CA ILE A 49 -1.06 -1.89 -0.40
C ILE A 49 0.12 -2.72 -0.91
N SER A 50 -0.13 -3.94 -1.40
CA SER A 50 0.92 -4.88 -1.81
C SER A 50 1.70 -4.44 -3.06
N HIS A 51 1.25 -3.36 -3.73
CA HIS A 51 2.01 -2.69 -4.79
C HIS A 51 3.17 -1.85 -4.24
N MET A 52 3.21 -1.58 -2.93
CA MET A 52 4.34 -0.97 -2.25
C MET A 52 5.49 -1.97 -2.10
N GLN A 53 6.71 -1.47 -2.18
CA GLN A 53 7.90 -2.29 -1.99
C GLN A 53 8.38 -2.22 -0.53
N ALA A 54 8.43 -3.38 0.12
CA ALA A 54 9.13 -3.54 1.39
C ALA A 54 10.62 -3.82 1.13
N ALA A 55 11.49 -3.23 1.94
CA ALA A 55 12.94 -3.43 1.87
C ALA A 55 13.51 -3.66 3.26
N ASP A 56 14.19 -4.80 3.43
CA ASP A 56 14.86 -5.15 4.68
C ASP A 56 16.31 -4.65 4.66
N LEU A 57 16.70 -3.93 5.71
CA LEU A 57 18.07 -3.46 5.92
C LEU A 57 18.60 -4.03 7.23
N SER A 58 19.74 -4.71 7.17
CA SER A 58 20.36 -5.36 8.32
C SER A 58 21.88 -5.13 8.36
N GLY A 59 22.50 -5.39 9.51
CA GLY A 59 23.92 -5.18 9.76
C GLY A 59 24.21 -4.01 10.70
N ALA A 60 25.45 -3.96 11.22
CA ALA A 60 25.86 -2.98 12.23
C ALA A 60 25.73 -1.52 11.75
N ASP A 61 25.89 -1.30 10.44
CA ASP A 61 25.87 0.03 9.84
C ASP A 61 24.49 0.48 9.31
N ALA A 62 23.44 -0.34 9.46
CA ALA A 62 22.11 0.00 8.95
C ALA A 62 21.58 1.32 9.55
N LYS A 63 21.73 1.52 10.86
CA LYS A 63 21.28 2.75 11.54
C LYS A 63 22.10 3.99 11.12
N PRO A 64 23.45 3.98 11.15
CA PRO A 64 24.26 5.07 10.58
C PRO A 64 23.91 5.41 9.12
N PHE A 65 23.72 4.39 8.28
CA PHE A 65 23.32 4.56 6.87
C PHE A 65 21.98 5.30 6.75
N LEU A 66 20.94 4.83 7.45
CA LEU A 66 19.61 5.45 7.41
C LEU A 66 19.63 6.89 7.93
N ARG A 67 20.42 7.19 8.96
CA ARG A 67 20.59 8.57 9.47
C ARG A 67 21.27 9.51 8.48
N ARG A 68 22.07 8.99 7.55
CA ARG A 68 22.66 9.78 6.46
C ARG A 68 21.69 9.96 5.30
N MET A 69 20.85 8.96 5.04
CA MET A 69 19.95 8.91 3.88
C MET A 69 18.63 9.66 4.10
N LEU A 70 18.06 9.59 5.31
CA LEU A 70 16.74 10.13 5.64
C LEU A 70 16.86 11.48 6.36
N ALA A 71 15.95 12.40 6.07
CA ALA A 71 15.88 13.68 6.76
C ALA A 71 15.34 13.56 8.20
N ASN A 72 14.54 12.52 8.48
CA ASN A 72 14.04 12.21 9.82
C ASN A 72 15.03 11.30 10.58
N ASP A 73 14.96 11.31 11.91
CA ASP A 73 15.92 10.59 12.75
C ASP A 73 15.41 9.20 13.20
N VAL A 74 15.92 8.14 12.55
CA VAL A 74 15.65 6.74 12.92
C VAL A 74 16.22 6.33 14.28
N ALA A 75 17.05 7.14 14.94
CA ALA A 75 17.49 6.88 16.31
C ALA A 75 16.43 7.21 17.37
N LYS A 76 15.30 7.80 16.97
CA LYS A 76 14.13 8.05 17.83
C LYS A 76 13.07 6.94 17.76
N LEU A 77 13.29 5.93 16.92
CA LEU A 77 12.50 4.68 16.87
C LEU A 77 13.00 3.75 17.96
#